data_AF-A0A6F9CSB8-F1
#
_entry.id   AF-A0A6F9CSB8-F1
#
_cell.length_a   1.000
_cell.length_b   1.000
_cell.length_c   1.000
_cell.angle_alpha   90.00
_cell.angle_beta   90.00
_cell.angle_gamma   90.00
#
_symmetry.space_group_name_H-M   'P 1'
#
loop_
_entity.id
_entity.type
_entity.pdbx_description
1 polymer ?
#
loop_
_entity_poly.entity_id
_entity_poly.type
_entity_poly.pdbx_seq_one_letter_code
_entity_poly.pdbx_strand_id
1 'polypeptide(L)'
;MGQQACFHSVRNWQHDWTAGIRHCFSGRYLCDSADLGASQTEAPFMANMVADGILGLAFPNLAASGATPVFDNMMTQGLVSQNLFSVYLSGNSAEGSVVSFGDIESNYYTGQITWIPLSSETYWQINMDSVTINGNTVACNGGCQAIIDTGTSQIVGPTSDINNMNSWVGATTDQYGDATVNCNNIPSMPEVTFTLNGNAFTISASAYTSQNSNGCMTGFGNGGTQQLWILGDVFIRQYYAIFDRQNNSVGLAQAA
;
A
#
# COMPACT_ATOMS: atom_id res chain seq x y z
N MET A 1 -8.78 -7.93 -2.61
CA MET A 1 -7.37 -7.52 -2.63
C MET A 1 -7.03 -7.19 -1.18
N GLY A 2 -6.33 -8.09 -0.50
CA GLY A 2 -5.80 -7.83 0.85
C GLY A 2 -4.58 -6.92 0.75
N GLN A 3 -4.12 -6.35 1.85
CA GLN A 3 -2.83 -5.65 1.86
C GLN A 3 -1.70 -6.67 1.93
N GLN A 4 -0.83 -6.64 0.93
CA GLN A 4 0.10 -7.73 0.65
C GLN A 4 1.54 -7.20 0.66
N ALA A 5 2.41 -7.88 1.40
CA ALA A 5 3.83 -7.81 1.17
C ALA A 5 4.24 -9.10 0.44
N CYS A 6 4.85 -8.95 -0.75
CA CYS A 6 5.28 -10.08 -1.57
C CYS A 6 6.67 -10.55 -1.10
N PHE A 7 6.83 -11.84 -0.80
CA PHE A 7 8.10 -12.42 -0.34
C PHE A 7 8.51 -13.63 -1.20
N HIS A 8 9.81 -13.93 -1.26
CA HIS A 8 10.38 -15.03 -2.04
C HIS A 8 10.54 -16.34 -1.22
N SER A 9 10.34 -17.45 -1.92
CA SER A 9 10.68 -18.87 -1.67
C SER A 9 9.84 -19.67 -0.66
N VAL A 10 9.13 -20.73 -1.13
CA VAL A 10 9.41 -22.18 -0.89
C VAL A 10 8.70 -23.04 -1.97
N ARG A 11 9.39 -24.04 -2.56
CA ARG A 11 8.88 -24.95 -3.62
C ARG A 11 8.24 -26.26 -3.11
N ASN A 12 7.17 -26.67 -3.83
CA ASN A 12 6.52 -28.00 -4.01
C ASN A 12 5.96 -28.75 -2.79
N TRP A 13 4.72 -29.28 -2.90
CA TRP A 13 4.26 -30.69 -2.73
C TRP A 13 2.71 -30.75 -2.86
N GLN A 14 2.16 -31.89 -3.31
CA GLN A 14 0.84 -32.08 -3.97
C GLN A 14 -0.42 -32.25 -3.07
N HIS A 15 -1.54 -31.73 -3.61
CA HIS A 15 -3.00 -32.02 -3.43
C HIS A 15 -3.70 -31.72 -2.08
N ASP A 16 -4.78 -30.92 -2.18
CA ASP A 16 -5.70 -30.35 -1.18
C ASP A 16 -5.12 -29.34 -0.16
N TRP A 17 -5.79 -28.17 0.02
CA TRP A 17 -5.30 -27.04 0.83
C TRP A 17 -5.09 -27.55 2.25
N THR A 18 -3.85 -27.74 2.63
CA THR A 18 -3.47 -28.11 3.98
C THR A 18 -3.01 -26.84 4.67
N ALA A 19 -3.87 -26.23 5.48
CA ALA A 19 -3.39 -25.31 6.50
C ALA A 19 -2.44 -26.09 7.40
N GLY A 20 -1.16 -25.73 7.36
CA GLY A 20 -0.12 -26.43 8.10
C GLY A 20 0.53 -25.47 9.08
N ILE A 21 0.58 -25.87 10.34
CA ILE A 21 1.43 -25.24 11.35
C ILE A 21 2.88 -25.39 10.89
N ARG A 22 3.50 -24.28 10.50
CA ARG A 22 4.93 -24.25 10.12
C ARG A 22 5.67 -23.16 10.87
N HIS A 23 6.98 -23.28 10.85
CA HIS A 23 7.90 -22.22 11.19
C HIS A 23 7.96 -21.23 10.03
N CYS A 24 7.71 -19.94 10.30
CA CYS A 24 7.93 -18.86 9.34
C CYS A 24 9.17 -18.07 9.76
N PHE A 25 10.00 -17.71 8.79
CA PHE A 25 11.03 -16.70 8.97
C PHE A 25 10.60 -15.42 8.29
N SER A 26 10.48 -14.33 9.05
CA SER A 26 10.30 -12.97 8.53
C SER A 26 11.42 -12.09 9.06
N GLY A 27 12.40 -11.79 8.21
CA GLY A 27 13.65 -11.16 8.64
C GLY A 27 14.42 -12.03 9.64
N ARG A 28 14.62 -11.51 10.87
CA ARG A 28 15.32 -12.21 11.96
C ARG A 28 14.40 -13.02 12.88
N TYR A 29 13.08 -12.96 12.66
CA TYR A 29 12.11 -13.56 13.56
C TYR A 29 11.73 -14.96 13.08
N LEU A 30 11.81 -15.94 13.98
CA LEU A 30 11.19 -17.25 13.83
C LEU A 30 9.81 -17.18 14.48
N CYS A 31 8.76 -17.28 13.67
CA CYS A 31 7.40 -17.42 14.18
C CYS A 31 7.05 -18.90 14.20
N ASP A 32 6.87 -19.44 15.40
CA ASP A 32 6.40 -20.82 15.55
C ASP A 32 4.88 -20.85 15.34
N SER A 33 4.39 -21.92 14.73
CA SER A 33 2.96 -22.16 14.55
C SER A 33 2.20 -21.13 13.73
N ALA A 34 2.82 -20.60 12.67
CA ALA A 34 2.13 -19.74 11.71
C ALA A 34 1.18 -20.58 10.81
N ASP A 35 -0.07 -20.12 10.69
CA ASP A 35 -1.01 -20.66 9.71
C ASP A 35 -0.64 -20.11 8.32
N LEU A 36 0.02 -20.94 7.50
CA LEU A 36 0.36 -20.59 6.13
C LEU A 36 -0.49 -21.40 5.15
N GLY A 37 -1.12 -20.71 4.21
CA GLY A 37 -1.81 -21.33 3.09
C GLY A 37 -0.83 -21.78 2.01
N ALA A 38 -1.00 -23.01 1.50
CA ALA A 38 -0.25 -23.52 0.37
C ALA A 38 -1.17 -23.61 -0.87
N SER A 39 -0.87 -22.82 -1.91
CA SER A 39 -1.69 -22.74 -3.11
C SER A 39 -1.82 -24.08 -3.83
N GLN A 40 -3.03 -24.34 -4.32
CA GLN A 40 -3.29 -25.47 -5.23
C GLN A 40 -3.65 -25.02 -6.63
N THR A 41 -4.35 -23.90 -6.72
CA THR A 41 -4.75 -23.24 -7.95
C THR A 41 -4.45 -21.76 -7.80
N GLU A 42 -3.96 -21.18 -8.89
CA GLU A 42 -3.45 -19.82 -8.91
C GLU A 42 -4.11 -19.03 -10.04
N ALA A 43 -4.41 -17.76 -9.78
CA ALA A 43 -4.91 -16.86 -10.79
C ALA A 43 -3.85 -16.67 -11.89
N PRO A 44 -4.21 -16.58 -13.19
CA PRO A 44 -3.25 -16.54 -14.28
C PRO A 44 -2.20 -15.43 -14.18
N PHE A 45 -2.53 -14.29 -13.56
CA PHE A 45 -1.57 -13.20 -13.40
C PHE A 45 -0.41 -13.54 -12.44
N MET A 46 -0.62 -14.45 -11.48
CA MET A 46 0.43 -14.86 -10.52
C MET A 46 1.59 -15.56 -11.21
N ALA A 47 1.36 -16.20 -12.36
CA ALA A 47 2.43 -16.78 -13.18
C ALA A 47 3.42 -15.72 -13.73
N ASN A 48 3.03 -14.43 -13.73
CA ASN A 48 3.88 -13.32 -14.16
C ASN A 48 4.43 -12.51 -12.96
N MET A 49 4.11 -12.89 -11.73
CA MET A 49 4.69 -12.26 -10.55
C MET A 49 6.10 -12.81 -10.32
N VAL A 50 7.01 -11.94 -9.91
CA VAL A 50 8.35 -12.35 -9.51
C VAL A 50 8.33 -13.06 -8.14
N ALA A 51 7.39 -12.68 -7.27
CA ALA A 51 7.24 -13.28 -5.95
C ALA A 51 6.48 -14.61 -6.02
N ASP A 52 6.90 -15.55 -5.18
CA ASP A 52 6.28 -16.88 -5.06
C ASP A 52 4.98 -16.86 -4.25
N GLY A 53 4.73 -15.81 -3.48
CA GLY A 53 3.56 -15.72 -2.61
C GLY A 53 3.39 -14.38 -1.92
N ILE A 54 2.42 -14.37 -1.02
CA ILE A 54 1.90 -13.17 -0.37
C ILE A 54 1.90 -13.39 1.15
N LEU A 55 2.44 -12.43 1.89
CA LEU A 55 2.30 -12.34 3.34
C LEU A 55 1.38 -11.16 3.65
N GLY A 56 0.18 -11.47 4.13
CA GLY A 56 -0.81 -10.47 4.53
C GLY A 56 -0.48 -9.84 5.88
N LEU A 57 -0.55 -8.52 5.96
CA LEU A 57 -0.25 -7.73 7.18
C LEU A 57 -1.46 -6.92 7.68
N ALA A 58 -2.66 -7.20 7.15
CA ALA A 58 -3.93 -6.61 7.60
C ALA A 58 -4.50 -7.35 8.83
N PHE A 59 -5.73 -7.01 9.23
CA PHE A 59 -6.35 -7.50 10.48
C PHE A 59 -6.89 -8.95 10.35
N PRO A 60 -6.96 -9.71 11.46
CA PRO A 60 -7.43 -11.10 11.46
C PRO A 60 -8.85 -11.32 10.92
N ASN A 61 -9.74 -10.33 11.05
CA ASN A 61 -11.12 -10.44 10.56
C ASN A 61 -11.24 -10.51 9.03
N LEU A 62 -10.18 -10.14 8.29
CA LEU A 62 -10.08 -10.32 6.84
C LEU A 62 -9.41 -11.65 6.46
N ALA A 63 -8.83 -12.37 7.41
CA ALA A 63 -8.08 -13.58 7.12
C ALA A 63 -9.04 -14.68 6.63
N ALA A 64 -8.72 -15.26 5.47
CA ALA A 64 -9.46 -16.39 4.94
C ALA A 64 -9.41 -17.56 5.94
N SER A 65 -10.55 -18.21 6.13
CA SER A 65 -10.70 -19.34 7.07
C SER A 65 -10.35 -19.02 8.52
N GLY A 66 -10.25 -17.74 8.90
CA GLY A 66 -9.87 -17.32 10.25
C GLY A 66 -8.42 -17.64 10.63
N ALA A 67 -7.54 -17.87 9.65
CA ALA A 67 -6.12 -18.12 9.88
C ALA A 67 -5.48 -16.94 10.63
N THR A 68 -4.61 -17.23 11.60
CA THR A 68 -3.96 -16.16 12.39
C THR A 68 -2.87 -15.49 11.55
N PRO A 69 -2.93 -14.16 11.29
CA PRO A 69 -1.90 -13.47 10.53
C PRO A 69 -0.52 -13.58 11.19
N VAL A 70 0.54 -13.53 10.39
CA VAL A 70 1.93 -13.69 10.87
C VAL A 70 2.26 -12.64 11.93
N PHE A 71 1.88 -11.38 11.71
CA PHE A 71 2.18 -10.32 12.67
C PHE A 71 1.41 -10.48 13.99
N ASP A 72 0.17 -10.96 13.96
CA ASP A 72 -0.60 -11.30 15.16
C ASP A 72 0.06 -12.42 15.98
N ASN A 73 0.61 -13.42 15.30
CA ASN A 73 1.42 -14.46 15.95
C ASN A 73 2.69 -13.88 16.59
N MET A 74 3.41 -12.99 15.89
CA MET A 74 4.60 -12.34 16.42
C MET A 74 4.31 -11.54 17.70
N MET A 75 3.22 -10.79 17.71
CA MET A 75 2.78 -10.02 18.89
C MET A 75 2.37 -10.95 20.04
N THR A 76 1.58 -11.98 19.75
CA THR A 76 1.10 -12.94 20.78
C THR A 76 2.24 -13.71 21.43
N GLN A 77 3.29 -14.02 20.66
CA GLN A 77 4.50 -14.71 21.16
C GLN A 77 5.51 -13.75 21.80
N GLY A 78 5.25 -12.44 21.82
CA GLY A 78 6.16 -11.45 22.37
C GLY A 78 7.49 -11.34 21.62
N LEU A 79 7.50 -11.64 20.32
CA LEU A 79 8.71 -11.62 19.50
C LEU A 79 9.13 -10.19 19.09
N VAL A 80 8.20 -9.25 19.11
CA VAL A 80 8.43 -7.84 18.76
C VAL A 80 8.46 -6.96 20.00
N SER A 81 9.34 -5.97 20.01
CA SER A 81 9.46 -4.99 21.10
C SER A 81 8.25 -4.04 21.20
N GLN A 82 7.57 -3.81 20.07
CA GLN A 82 6.39 -2.98 19.97
C GLN A 82 5.36 -3.66 19.07
N ASN A 83 4.08 -3.48 19.36
CA ASN A 83 2.98 -4.03 18.54
C ASN A 83 2.71 -3.12 17.34
N LEU A 84 3.74 -2.87 16.54
CA LEU A 84 3.68 -2.13 15.28
C LEU A 84 4.68 -2.68 14.28
N PHE A 85 4.48 -2.36 13.02
CA PHE A 85 5.51 -2.51 12.00
C PHE A 85 5.57 -1.25 11.15
N SER A 86 6.66 -1.07 10.43
CA SER A 86 6.87 0.09 9.59
C SER A 86 7.43 -0.30 8.23
N VAL A 87 7.18 0.53 7.22
CA VAL A 87 7.51 0.26 5.83
C VAL A 87 8.14 1.50 5.21
N TYR A 88 9.34 1.31 4.68
CA TYR A 88 10.00 2.23 3.75
C TYR A 88 10.05 1.56 2.38
N LEU A 89 9.46 2.19 1.37
CA LEU A 89 9.63 1.77 -0.02
C LEU A 89 10.63 2.71 -0.69
N SER A 90 11.79 2.17 -1.05
CA SER A 90 12.76 2.89 -1.84
C SER A 90 12.15 3.27 -3.20
N GLY A 91 12.60 4.41 -3.74
CA GLY A 91 12.14 4.93 -5.02
C GLY A 91 12.64 4.10 -6.21
N ASN A 92 13.57 4.68 -6.98
CA ASN A 92 14.03 4.09 -8.26
C ASN A 92 15.14 3.03 -8.11
N SER A 93 15.34 2.45 -6.92
CA SER A 93 16.35 1.41 -6.68
C SER A 93 15.70 0.05 -6.45
N ALA A 94 16.37 -1.00 -6.93
CA ALA A 94 15.97 -2.38 -6.64
C ALA A 94 16.28 -2.80 -5.19
N GLU A 95 17.05 -1.99 -4.46
CA GLU A 95 17.52 -2.23 -3.10
C GLU A 95 17.16 -1.05 -2.19
N GLY A 96 17.02 -1.30 -0.90
CA GLY A 96 16.84 -0.27 0.13
C GLY A 96 15.43 -0.20 0.74
N SER A 97 14.42 -0.83 0.13
CA SER A 97 13.10 -0.99 0.76
C SER A 97 13.19 -1.90 1.98
N VAL A 98 12.48 -1.56 3.06
CA VAL A 98 12.51 -2.30 4.33
C VAL A 98 11.12 -2.39 4.94
N VAL A 99 10.84 -3.55 5.54
CA VAL A 99 9.75 -3.73 6.51
C VAL A 99 10.37 -4.02 7.87
N SER A 100 10.07 -3.20 8.86
CA SER A 100 10.65 -3.31 10.21
C SER A 100 9.55 -3.70 11.20
N PHE A 101 9.64 -4.91 11.74
CA PHE A 101 8.69 -5.41 12.75
C PHE A 101 9.15 -5.02 14.16
N GLY A 102 8.28 -4.34 14.90
CA GLY A 102 8.52 -3.91 16.28
C GLY A 102 9.33 -2.62 16.44
N ASP A 103 9.62 -1.92 15.34
CA ASP A 103 10.51 -0.76 15.34
C ASP A 103 10.06 0.34 14.37
N ILE A 104 10.49 1.57 14.69
CA ILE A 104 10.32 2.79 13.89
C ILE A 104 11.73 3.33 13.62
N GLU A 105 12.24 3.07 12.43
CA GLU A 105 13.62 3.36 12.08
C GLU A 105 13.78 4.80 11.58
N SER A 106 14.30 5.68 12.45
CA SER A 106 14.49 7.12 12.18
C SER A 106 15.34 7.48 10.98
N ASN A 107 16.13 6.54 10.43
CA ASN A 107 16.93 6.77 9.24
C ASN A 107 16.11 6.81 7.94
N TYR A 108 14.86 6.33 7.96
CA TYR A 108 14.00 6.23 6.76
C TYR A 108 12.97 7.35 6.63
N TYR A 109 12.94 8.30 7.56
CA TYR A 109 12.04 9.43 7.48
C TYR A 109 12.64 10.72 8.04
N THR A 110 12.05 11.84 7.64
CA THR A 110 12.38 13.17 8.15
C THR A 110 11.14 13.85 8.69
N GLY A 111 11.33 14.88 9.52
CA GLY A 111 10.22 15.65 10.10
C GLY A 111 9.55 14.93 11.27
N GLN A 112 8.24 15.14 11.42
CA GLN A 112 7.43 14.57 12.49
C GLN A 112 6.50 13.49 11.93
N ILE A 113 6.21 12.48 12.75
CA ILE A 113 5.20 11.46 12.42
C ILE A 113 3.81 12.04 12.71
N THR A 114 2.97 12.03 11.69
CA THR A 114 1.55 12.35 11.80
C THR A 114 0.78 11.05 12.03
N TRP A 115 0.14 10.93 13.19
CA TRP A 115 -0.69 9.77 13.54
C TRP A 115 -2.14 9.98 13.13
N ILE A 116 -2.70 9.02 12.39
CA ILE A 116 -4.06 9.03 11.86
C ILE A 116 -4.80 7.82 12.43
N PRO A 117 -5.90 8.01 13.20
CA PRO A 117 -6.65 6.90 13.76
C PRO A 117 -7.32 6.08 12.66
N LEU A 118 -7.40 4.77 12.87
CA LEU A 118 -8.15 3.89 11.97
C LEU A 118 -9.64 4.18 12.06
N SER A 119 -10.31 4.16 10.91
CA SER A 119 -11.78 4.25 10.84
C SER A 119 -12.45 2.87 10.90
N SER A 120 -11.70 1.81 10.58
CA SER A 120 -12.12 0.41 10.71
C SER A 120 -10.90 -0.50 10.86
N GLU A 121 -10.95 -1.44 11.80
CA GLU A 121 -9.92 -2.48 12.00
C GLU A 121 -10.14 -3.67 11.05
N THR A 122 -10.19 -3.41 9.74
CA THR A 122 -10.31 -4.43 8.69
C THR A 122 -9.07 -4.42 7.82
N TYR A 123 -9.00 -3.44 6.92
CA TYR A 123 -7.74 -3.00 6.31
C TYR A 123 -7.06 -1.98 7.23
N TRP A 124 -5.88 -1.49 6.84
CA TRP A 124 -5.31 -0.28 7.44
C TRP A 124 -6.06 0.95 6.89
N GLN A 125 -7.33 1.04 7.28
CA GLN A 125 -8.34 1.95 6.76
C GLN A 125 -8.38 3.24 7.60
N ILE A 126 -8.32 4.38 6.92
CA ILE A 126 -8.32 5.73 7.48
C ILE A 126 -9.35 6.61 6.78
N ASN A 127 -9.71 7.73 7.43
CA ASN A 127 -10.52 8.77 6.80
C ASN A 127 -9.66 9.67 5.92
N MET A 128 -10.12 9.92 4.69
CA MET A 128 -9.56 10.93 3.79
C MET A 128 -10.61 12.02 3.59
N ASP A 129 -10.23 13.27 3.80
CA ASP A 129 -11.15 14.40 3.82
C ASP A 129 -11.39 14.96 2.41
N SER A 130 -10.32 15.00 1.59
CA SER A 130 -10.39 15.47 0.21
C SER A 130 -9.09 15.17 -0.55
N VAL A 131 -9.19 15.23 -1.88
CA VAL A 131 -8.03 15.32 -2.78
C VAL A 131 -8.08 16.66 -3.51
N THR A 132 -6.98 17.41 -3.49
CA THR A 132 -6.89 18.73 -4.10
C THR A 132 -5.75 18.83 -5.11
N ILE A 133 -5.98 19.60 -6.17
CA ILE A 133 -5.00 19.94 -7.21
C ILE A 133 -5.13 21.44 -7.49
N ASN A 134 -4.02 22.19 -7.46
CA ASN A 134 -4.01 23.65 -7.59
C ASN A 134 -5.01 24.37 -6.65
N GLY A 135 -5.18 23.86 -5.42
CA GLY A 135 -6.10 24.40 -4.42
C GLY A 135 -7.59 24.10 -4.64
N ASN A 136 -7.95 23.34 -5.69
CA ASN A 136 -9.33 22.93 -5.95
C ASN A 136 -9.57 21.50 -5.48
N THR A 137 -10.70 21.23 -4.84
CA THR A 137 -11.12 19.85 -4.53
C THR A 137 -11.54 19.15 -5.81
N VAL A 138 -10.80 18.10 -6.18
CA VAL A 138 -11.01 17.37 -7.44
C VAL A 138 -11.60 15.97 -7.23
N ALA A 139 -11.48 15.41 -6.03
CA ALA A 139 -11.98 14.08 -5.71
C ALA A 139 -12.24 13.97 -4.20
N CYS A 140 -12.98 12.94 -3.79
CA CYS A 140 -13.29 12.69 -2.38
C CYS A 140 -13.96 13.92 -1.71
N ASN A 141 -14.84 14.64 -2.43
CA ASN A 141 -15.51 15.81 -1.89
C ASN A 141 -16.53 15.40 -0.81
N GLY A 142 -16.40 15.94 0.40
CA GLY A 142 -17.22 15.55 1.55
C GLY A 142 -16.68 14.34 2.32
N GLY A 143 -15.46 13.90 2.01
CA GLY A 143 -14.78 12.80 2.67
C GLY A 143 -15.07 11.42 2.08
N CYS A 144 -14.13 10.51 2.26
CA CYS A 144 -14.17 9.14 1.77
C CYS A 144 -13.28 8.24 2.65
N GLN A 145 -13.33 6.94 2.40
CA GLN A 145 -12.48 5.97 3.08
C GLN A 145 -11.28 5.62 2.20
N ALA A 146 -10.11 5.52 2.80
CA ALA A 146 -8.88 5.12 2.13
C ALA A 146 -8.17 4.02 2.92
N ILE A 147 -7.41 3.18 2.24
CA ILE A 147 -6.49 2.22 2.86
C ILE A 147 -5.06 2.53 2.44
N ILE A 148 -4.10 2.41 3.35
CA ILE A 148 -2.67 2.43 3.00
C ILE A 148 -2.27 1.00 2.66
N ASP A 149 -1.90 0.69 1.40
CA ASP A 149 -1.77 -0.68 0.92
C ASP A 149 -0.48 -0.93 0.13
N THR A 150 0.47 -1.63 0.73
CA THR A 150 1.75 -2.03 0.10
C THR A 150 1.59 -3.06 -1.03
N GLY A 151 0.41 -3.66 -1.19
CA GLY A 151 0.11 -4.65 -2.22
C GLY A 151 -0.39 -4.05 -3.53
N THR A 152 -0.61 -2.73 -3.57
CA THR A 152 -1.15 -2.02 -4.74
C THR A 152 -0.13 -1.01 -5.26
N SER A 153 0.24 -1.11 -6.53
CA SER A 153 1.27 -0.23 -7.10
C SER A 153 0.83 1.23 -7.31
N GLN A 154 -0.47 1.46 -7.53
CA GLN A 154 -1.04 2.75 -7.92
C GLN A 154 -1.85 3.38 -6.77
N ILE A 155 -2.19 4.66 -6.92
CA ILE A 155 -3.30 5.24 -6.15
C ILE A 155 -4.59 4.89 -6.88
N VAL A 156 -5.48 4.14 -6.24
CA VAL A 156 -6.72 3.65 -6.84
C VAL A 156 -7.92 4.29 -6.17
N GLY A 157 -8.92 4.67 -6.95
CA GLY A 157 -10.15 5.29 -6.44
C GLY A 157 -11.33 5.10 -7.38
N PRO A 158 -12.51 5.68 -7.06
CA PRO A 158 -13.67 5.66 -7.93
C PRO A 158 -13.31 6.17 -9.35
N THR A 159 -13.80 5.48 -10.38
CA THR A 159 -13.46 5.80 -11.78
C THR A 159 -13.77 7.25 -12.16
N SER A 160 -14.86 7.83 -11.63
CA SER A 160 -15.19 9.25 -11.86
C SER A 160 -14.12 10.19 -11.32
N ASP A 161 -13.64 9.91 -10.12
CA ASP A 161 -12.69 10.73 -9.39
C ASP A 161 -11.30 10.63 -10.02
N ILE A 162 -10.89 9.41 -10.37
CA ILE A 162 -9.61 9.15 -11.05
C ILE A 162 -9.57 9.79 -12.44
N ASN A 163 -10.65 9.69 -13.21
CA ASN A 163 -10.72 10.37 -14.51
C ASN A 163 -10.68 11.89 -14.36
N ASN A 164 -11.35 12.44 -13.33
CA ASN A 164 -11.27 13.87 -13.06
C ASN A 164 -9.84 14.28 -12.67
N MET A 165 -9.19 13.55 -11.76
CA MET A 165 -7.79 13.80 -11.38
C MET A 165 -6.85 13.74 -12.59
N ASN A 166 -6.99 12.73 -13.45
CA ASN A 166 -6.20 12.59 -14.68
C ASN A 166 -6.38 13.81 -15.61
N SER A 167 -7.61 14.29 -15.78
CA SER A 167 -7.88 15.52 -16.55
C SER A 167 -7.20 16.74 -15.93
N TRP A 168 -7.25 16.90 -14.60
CA TRP A 168 -6.64 18.02 -13.88
C TRP A 168 -5.11 18.06 -13.98
N VAL A 169 -4.45 16.90 -14.07
CA VAL A 169 -2.99 16.82 -14.28
C VAL A 169 -2.58 16.87 -15.75
N GLY A 170 -3.55 16.99 -16.68
CA GLY A 170 -3.30 17.08 -18.11
C GLY A 170 -3.02 15.73 -18.79
N ALA A 171 -3.47 14.62 -18.19
CA ALA A 171 -3.36 13.30 -18.78
C ALA A 171 -4.51 13.01 -19.77
N THR A 172 -4.22 12.19 -20.77
CA THR A 172 -5.22 11.63 -21.69
C THR A 172 -5.47 10.18 -21.33
N THR A 173 -6.72 9.87 -20.96
CA THR A 173 -7.16 8.51 -20.64
C THR A 173 -7.70 7.82 -21.87
N ASP A 174 -7.26 6.59 -22.13
CA ASP A 174 -7.77 5.76 -23.22
C ASP A 174 -9.01 4.94 -22.83
N GLN A 175 -9.48 4.10 -23.76
CA GLN A 175 -10.67 3.25 -23.54
C GLN A 175 -10.46 2.13 -22.52
N TYR A 176 -9.21 1.79 -22.19
CA TYR A 176 -8.85 0.79 -21.20
C TYR A 176 -8.63 1.40 -19.81
N GLY A 177 -8.65 2.74 -19.72
CA GLY A 177 -8.45 3.47 -18.48
C GLY A 177 -6.98 3.84 -18.23
N ASP A 178 -6.10 3.60 -19.19
CA ASP A 178 -4.69 3.97 -19.11
C ASP A 178 -4.54 5.47 -19.38
N ALA A 179 -3.90 6.19 -18.45
CA ALA A 179 -3.75 7.63 -18.52
C ALA A 179 -2.30 8.02 -18.82
N THR A 180 -2.09 8.68 -19.96
CA THR A 180 -0.78 9.07 -20.47
C THR A 180 -0.56 10.57 -20.44
N VAL A 181 0.69 10.98 -20.23
CA VAL A 181 1.14 12.38 -20.25
C VAL A 181 2.35 12.55 -21.14
N ASN A 182 2.55 13.77 -21.66
CA ASN A 182 3.80 14.11 -22.31
C ASN A 182 4.93 14.17 -21.28
N CYS A 183 5.94 13.30 -21.40
CA CYS A 183 7.07 13.25 -20.48
C CYS A 183 7.77 14.61 -20.28
N ASN A 184 7.81 15.43 -21.32
CA ASN A 184 8.44 16.76 -21.26
C ASN A 184 7.66 17.76 -20.38
N ASN A 185 6.38 17.48 -20.10
CA ASN A 185 5.53 18.36 -19.30
C ASN A 185 5.60 18.03 -17.80
N ILE A 186 6.18 16.89 -17.40
CA ILE A 186 6.24 16.43 -15.99
C ILE A 186 6.76 17.53 -15.04
N PRO A 187 7.85 18.26 -15.35
CA PRO A 187 8.35 19.31 -14.45
C PRO A 187 7.37 20.47 -14.22
N SER A 188 6.35 20.62 -15.07
CA SER A 188 5.32 21.68 -15.00
C SER A 188 3.94 21.20 -14.57
N MET A 189 3.78 19.89 -14.38
CA MET A 189 2.52 19.30 -13.93
C MET A 189 2.26 19.62 -12.45
N PRO A 190 0.98 19.77 -12.05
CA PRO A 190 0.65 20.21 -10.70
C PRO A 190 0.93 19.11 -9.67
N GLU A 191 1.12 19.51 -8.42
CA GLU A 191 1.14 18.56 -7.31
C GLU A 191 -0.27 18.10 -6.94
N VAL A 192 -0.37 16.92 -6.33
CA VAL A 192 -1.64 16.38 -5.82
C VAL A 192 -1.54 16.28 -4.30
N THR A 193 -2.52 16.84 -3.60
CA THR A 193 -2.55 16.84 -2.14
C THR A 193 -3.72 16.02 -1.63
N PHE A 194 -3.41 14.99 -0.83
CA PHE A 194 -4.35 14.16 -0.10
C PHE A 194 -4.47 14.72 1.32
N THR A 195 -5.68 15.10 1.73
CA THR A 195 -5.92 15.57 3.11
C THR A 195 -6.43 14.39 3.93
N LEU A 196 -5.64 13.94 4.89
CA LEU A 196 -5.95 12.80 5.76
C LEU A 196 -6.09 13.30 7.20
N ASN A 197 -7.30 13.21 7.76
CA ASN A 197 -7.60 13.64 9.13
C ASN A 197 -7.08 15.05 9.45
N GLY A 198 -7.34 16.01 8.56
CA GLY A 198 -6.93 17.41 8.66
C GLY A 198 -5.49 17.72 8.26
N ASN A 199 -4.69 16.72 7.89
CA ASN A 199 -3.27 16.89 7.56
C ASN A 199 -3.04 16.72 6.05
N ALA A 200 -2.26 17.61 5.46
CA ALA A 200 -1.98 17.61 4.03
C ALA A 200 -0.76 16.74 3.69
N PHE A 201 -0.94 15.82 2.73
CA PHE A 201 0.10 14.95 2.17
C PHE A 201 0.18 15.19 0.66
N THR A 202 1.18 15.96 0.24
CA THR A 202 1.38 16.37 -1.14
C THR A 202 2.38 15.46 -1.86
N ILE A 203 2.08 15.07 -3.09
CA ILE A 203 2.99 14.33 -3.96
C ILE A 203 3.24 15.11 -5.25
N SER A 204 4.50 15.11 -5.68
CA SER A 204 4.94 15.81 -6.89
C SER A 204 4.59 15.03 -8.17
N ALA A 205 4.62 15.71 -9.31
CA ALA A 205 4.43 15.07 -10.61
C ALA A 205 5.39 13.91 -10.87
N SER A 206 6.66 14.05 -10.50
CA SER A 206 7.64 12.96 -10.63
C SER A 206 7.33 11.75 -9.75
N ALA A 207 6.58 11.92 -8.66
CA ALA A 207 6.20 10.82 -7.77
C ALA A 207 5.00 10.03 -8.31
N TYR A 208 4.00 10.73 -8.84
CA TYR A 208 2.80 10.08 -9.40
C TYR A 208 2.89 9.76 -10.89
N THR A 209 4.03 9.99 -11.55
CA THR A 209 4.25 9.60 -12.95
C THR A 209 5.35 8.55 -13.06
N SER A 210 5.20 7.63 -14.01
CA SER A 210 6.21 6.63 -14.34
C SER A 210 6.50 6.65 -15.83
N GLN A 211 7.75 6.38 -16.20
CA GLN A 211 8.21 6.34 -17.59
C GLN A 211 8.57 4.90 -17.98
N ASN A 212 8.04 4.43 -19.10
CA ASN A 212 8.39 3.16 -19.70
C ASN A 212 8.67 3.33 -21.22
N SER A 213 8.88 2.22 -21.94
CA SER A 213 9.15 2.23 -23.38
C SER A 213 8.04 2.86 -24.23
N ASN A 214 6.81 2.92 -23.70
CA ASN A 214 5.61 3.37 -24.40
C ASN A 214 5.24 4.83 -24.08
N GLY A 215 5.95 5.47 -23.14
CA GLY A 215 5.72 6.87 -22.76
C GLY A 215 5.67 7.07 -21.25
N CYS A 216 5.04 8.16 -20.83
CA CYS A 216 4.84 8.48 -19.43
C CYS A 216 3.37 8.29 -19.05
N MET A 217 3.13 7.61 -17.94
CA MET A 217 1.80 7.27 -17.43
C MET A 217 1.61 7.80 -16.02
N THR A 218 0.39 8.18 -15.67
CA THR A 218 0.06 8.51 -14.27
C THR A 218 -0.09 7.23 -13.46
N GLY A 219 0.20 7.31 -12.16
CA GLY A 219 0.00 6.25 -11.18
C GLY A 219 -1.40 6.27 -10.57
N PHE A 220 -2.41 6.72 -11.31
CA PHE A 220 -3.80 6.80 -10.88
C PHE A 220 -4.64 5.73 -11.56
N GLY A 221 -5.10 4.75 -10.79
CA GLY A 221 -5.78 3.55 -11.28
C GLY A 221 -7.28 3.57 -11.03
N ASN A 222 -8.04 3.04 -11.99
CA ASN A 222 -9.50 2.96 -11.91
C ASN A 222 -9.94 1.80 -10.99
N GLY A 223 -10.60 2.11 -9.88
CA GLY A 223 -11.17 1.15 -8.92
C GLY A 223 -12.64 0.77 -9.18
N GLY A 224 -13.21 1.24 -10.28
CA GLY A 224 -14.62 1.03 -10.63
C GLY A 224 -15.56 1.91 -9.81
N THR A 225 -16.69 1.34 -9.37
CA THR A 225 -17.72 2.04 -8.59
C THR A 225 -17.49 1.98 -7.08
N GLN A 226 -16.42 1.31 -6.63
CA GLN A 226 -16.10 1.20 -5.21
C GLN A 226 -15.67 2.56 -4.66
N GLN A 227 -16.17 2.91 -3.48
CA GLN A 227 -15.86 4.17 -2.80
C GLN A 227 -14.59 4.10 -1.91
N LEU A 228 -13.96 2.93 -1.85
CA LEU A 228 -12.74 2.72 -1.07
C LEU A 228 -11.52 3.11 -1.91
N TRP A 229 -10.78 4.09 -1.44
CA TRP A 229 -9.50 4.49 -2.03
C TRP A 229 -8.38 3.59 -1.55
N ILE A 230 -7.38 3.39 -2.40
CA ILE A 230 -6.16 2.67 -2.08
C ILE A 230 -5.00 3.64 -2.31
N LEU A 231 -4.30 4.00 -1.24
CA LEU A 231 -3.05 4.74 -1.29
C LEU A 231 -1.91 3.72 -1.31
N GLY A 232 -1.53 3.33 -2.53
CA GLY A 232 -0.53 2.30 -2.80
C GLY A 232 0.90 2.82 -2.86
N ASP A 233 1.77 2.09 -3.55
CA ASP A 233 3.21 2.38 -3.61
C ASP A 233 3.54 3.81 -4.07
N VAL A 234 2.77 4.39 -5.00
CA VAL A 234 2.94 5.80 -5.42
C VAL A 234 2.93 6.75 -4.22
N PHE A 235 2.06 6.50 -3.24
CA PHE A 235 1.97 7.29 -2.02
C PHE A 235 3.03 6.85 -0.99
N ILE A 236 3.17 5.55 -0.75
CA ILE A 236 4.06 4.99 0.29
C ILE A 236 5.55 5.23 -0.01
N ARG A 237 5.95 5.36 -1.28
CA ARG A 237 7.32 5.78 -1.64
C ARG A 237 7.63 7.22 -1.22
N GLN A 238 6.61 8.07 -1.03
CA GLN A 238 6.80 9.46 -0.59
C GLN A 238 6.69 9.59 0.93
N TYR A 239 5.97 8.66 1.58
CA TYR A 239 5.70 8.71 3.00
C TYR A 239 6.04 7.39 3.67
N TYR A 240 7.01 7.43 4.59
CA TYR A 240 7.29 6.33 5.49
C TYR A 240 6.04 6.01 6.30
N ALA A 241 5.59 4.75 6.21
CA ALA A 241 4.32 4.30 6.76
C ALA A 241 4.53 3.40 7.99
N ILE A 242 3.84 3.71 9.08
CA ILE A 242 3.88 2.97 10.34
C ILE A 242 2.49 2.45 10.62
N PHE A 243 2.39 1.18 10.95
CA PHE A 243 1.14 0.45 11.14
C PHE A 243 1.07 -0.01 12.59
N ASP A 244 0.35 0.74 13.42
CA ASP A 244 0.33 0.61 14.87
C ASP A 244 -0.90 -0.18 15.35
N ARG A 245 -0.68 -1.44 15.75
CA ARG A 245 -1.70 -2.33 16.34
C ARG A 245 -1.94 -2.07 17.82
N GLN A 246 -1.07 -1.32 18.50
CA GLN A 246 -1.24 -0.97 19.89
C GLN A 246 -2.25 0.17 20.07
N ASN A 247 -2.18 1.18 19.20
CA ASN A 247 -3.04 2.36 19.26
C ASN A 247 -4.08 2.43 18.14
N ASN A 248 -4.14 1.41 17.27
CA ASN A 248 -5.04 1.33 16.12
C ASN A 248 -4.98 2.59 15.24
N SER A 249 -3.78 2.88 14.75
CA SER A 249 -3.50 4.07 13.93
C SER A 249 -2.45 3.79 12.86
N VAL A 250 -2.40 4.66 11.85
CA VAL A 250 -1.32 4.74 10.87
C VAL A 250 -0.49 5.98 11.14
N GLY A 251 0.82 5.84 11.24
CA GLY A 251 1.76 6.94 11.29
C GLY A 251 2.34 7.22 9.90
N LEU A 252 2.41 8.48 9.50
CA LEU A 252 3.01 8.91 8.23
C LEU A 252 4.02 10.03 8.47
N ALA A 253 5.20 9.90 7.85
CA ALA A 253 6.23 10.94 7.83
C ALA A 253 6.87 11.01 6.44
N GLN A 254 7.50 12.14 6.10
CA GLN A 254 8.19 12.28 4.83
C GLN A 254 9.31 11.24 4.73
N ALA A 255 9.26 10.39 3.70
CA ALA A 255 10.32 9.41 3.45
C ALA A 255 11.66 10.13 3.19
N ALA A 256 12.75 9.59 3.74
CA ALA A 256 14.11 10.12 3.60
C ALA A 256 14.77 9.77 2.26
#